data_AF-A0A378AR41-F1
#
_entry.id   AF-A0A378AR41-F1
#
_cell.length_a   1.000
_cell.length_b   1.000
_cell.length_c   1.000
_cell.angle_alpha   90.00
_cell.angle_beta   90.00
_cell.angle_gamma   90.00
#
_symmetry.space_group_name_H-M   'P 1'
#
loop_
_entity.id
_entity.type
_entity.pdbx_description
1 polymer ?
#
loop_
_entity_poly.entity_id
_entity_poly.type
_entity_poly.pdbx_seq_one_letter_code
_entity_poly.pdbx_strand_id
1 'polypeptide(L)'
;MRAFFWAAWLGLCSTPLLAAPLQGFSFAQKDWELACDNTGACRAAGYGVRMGEVSVLLTRNAGSEQHLTATVTFAQIEHDIPADSTASLLIDDRDFGALDALDDSHFRLDSDQTTALLQR
;
A
#
# COMPACT_ATOMS: atom_id res chain seq x y z
N MET A 1 45.86 55.23 -14.75
CA MET A 1 46.10 53.78 -14.92
C MET A 1 46.49 53.21 -13.57
N ARG A 2 45.56 52.53 -12.89
CA ARG A 2 45.87 51.66 -11.75
C ARG A 2 44.65 50.78 -11.49
N ALA A 3 44.79 49.54 -11.94
CA ALA A 3 43.82 48.48 -11.78
C ALA A 3 43.67 48.13 -10.29
N PHE A 4 42.44 48.13 -9.81
CA PHE A 4 42.04 47.38 -8.62
C PHE A 4 40.88 46.49 -9.04
N PHE A 5 41.27 45.34 -9.58
CA PHE A 5 40.42 44.15 -9.66
C PHE A 5 40.18 43.60 -8.25
N TRP A 6 39.10 42.82 -8.13
CA TRP A 6 38.72 41.90 -7.03
C TRP A 6 37.63 42.39 -6.07
N ALA A 7 36.39 42.03 -6.42
CA ALA A 7 35.46 41.33 -5.53
C ALA A 7 34.26 40.83 -6.36
N ALA A 8 34.49 39.83 -7.21
CA ALA A 8 33.38 39.04 -7.76
C ALA A 8 32.86 38.14 -6.63
N TRP A 9 31.87 38.65 -5.89
CA TRP A 9 31.08 37.85 -4.97
C TRP A 9 30.35 36.77 -5.78
N LEU A 10 30.87 35.55 -5.76
CA LEU A 10 30.15 34.34 -6.15
C LEU A 10 29.03 34.14 -5.12
N GLY A 11 27.91 34.82 -5.33
CA GLY A 11 26.66 34.48 -4.67
C GLY A 11 26.22 33.11 -5.17
N LEU A 12 26.51 32.05 -4.41
CA LEU A 12 25.78 30.79 -4.53
C LEU A 12 24.33 31.09 -4.14
N CYS A 13 23.52 31.42 -5.14
CA CYS A 13 22.07 31.42 -5.01
C CYS A 13 21.67 29.96 -4.81
N SER A 14 21.45 29.56 -3.55
CA SER A 14 20.85 28.27 -3.22
C SER A 14 19.43 28.28 -3.78
N THR A 15 19.25 27.78 -5.00
CA THR A 15 17.91 27.55 -5.53
C THR A 15 17.30 26.40 -4.72
N PRO A 16 16.20 26.63 -3.99
CA PRO A 16 15.50 25.51 -3.37
C PRO A 16 15.03 24.60 -4.49
N LEU A 17 15.57 23.38 -4.53
CA LEU A 17 15.05 22.33 -5.40
C LEU A 17 13.73 21.86 -4.78
N LEU A 18 12.63 22.51 -5.16
CA LEU A 18 11.31 22.01 -4.82
C LEU A 18 11.08 20.75 -5.66
N ALA A 19 10.97 19.60 -4.99
CA ALA A 19 10.54 18.38 -5.64
C ALA A 19 9.16 18.62 -6.27
N ALA A 20 8.98 18.19 -7.52
CA ALA A 20 7.66 18.20 -8.13
C ALA A 20 6.69 17.41 -7.23
N PRO A 21 5.42 17.86 -7.10
CA PRO A 21 4.44 17.09 -6.36
C PRO A 21 4.36 15.69 -6.96
N LEU A 22 4.35 14.67 -6.10
CA LEU A 22 4.18 13.28 -6.52
C LEU A 22 2.85 13.18 -7.27
N GLN A 23 2.91 13.10 -8.60
CA GLN A 23 1.76 12.79 -9.42
C GLN A 23 1.46 11.31 -9.23
N GLY A 24 0.29 11.03 -8.67
CA GLY A 24 -0.18 9.66 -8.52
C GLY A 24 -0.41 8.99 -9.87
N PHE A 25 -0.45 7.67 -9.85
CA PHE A 25 -0.82 6.86 -10.99
C PHE A 25 -1.67 5.68 -10.52
N SER A 26 -2.50 5.15 -11.42
CA SER A 26 -3.24 3.93 -11.17
C SER A 26 -3.32 3.07 -12.42
N PHE A 27 -3.49 1.76 -12.20
CA PHE A 27 -3.84 0.82 -13.25
C PHE A 27 -4.65 -0.33 -12.66
N ALA A 28 -5.45 -0.96 -13.50
CA ALA A 28 -6.22 -2.15 -13.14
C ALA A 28 -5.87 -3.30 -14.09
N GLN A 29 -5.78 -4.50 -13.54
CA GLN A 29 -5.52 -5.72 -14.30
C GLN A 29 -6.33 -6.86 -13.70
N LYS A 30 -7.29 -7.39 -14.48
CA LYS A 30 -8.26 -8.39 -14.00
C LYS A 30 -8.96 -7.86 -12.73
N ASP A 31 -9.00 -8.66 -11.67
CA ASP A 31 -9.66 -8.34 -10.40
C ASP A 31 -8.76 -7.55 -9.44
N TRP A 32 -7.67 -6.95 -9.94
CA TRP A 32 -6.73 -6.15 -9.16
C TRP A 32 -6.67 -4.71 -9.66
N GLU A 33 -6.57 -3.78 -8.72
CA GLU A 33 -6.28 -2.37 -8.96
C GLU A 33 -5.10 -1.92 -8.11
N LEU A 34 -4.17 -1.16 -8.70
CA LEU A 34 -3.09 -0.50 -7.98
C LEU A 34 -3.21 1.01 -8.16
N ALA A 35 -3.10 1.75 -7.06
CA ALA A 35 -3.04 3.20 -7.05
C ALA A 35 -1.93 3.68 -6.13
N CYS A 36 -1.04 4.53 -6.64
CA CYS A 36 -0.12 5.32 -5.84
C CYS A 36 -0.60 6.77 -5.85
N ASP A 37 -0.80 7.36 -4.68
CA ASP A 37 -1.33 8.72 -4.55
C ASP A 37 -0.29 9.71 -4.00
N ASN A 38 -0.66 10.99 -3.96
CA ASN A 38 0.20 12.07 -3.50
C ASN A 38 0.42 12.09 -1.97
N THR A 39 -0.21 11.18 -1.21
CA THR A 39 0.07 11.00 0.22
C THR A 39 1.36 10.20 0.46
N GLY A 40 1.98 9.71 -0.61
CA GLY A 40 3.19 8.91 -0.53
C GLY A 40 2.90 7.47 -0.14
N ALA A 41 1.77 6.92 -0.58
CA ALA A 41 1.43 5.53 -0.39
C ALA A 41 0.99 4.88 -1.71
N CYS A 42 1.35 3.62 -1.89
CA CYS A 42 0.81 2.76 -2.93
C CYS A 42 -0.09 1.71 -2.30
N ARG A 43 -1.25 1.50 -2.92
CA ARG A 43 -2.25 0.51 -2.50
C ARG A 43 -2.56 -0.40 -3.67
N ALA A 44 -2.62 -1.70 -3.42
CA ALA A 44 -3.13 -2.67 -4.37
C ALA A 44 -4.32 -3.40 -3.74
N ALA A 45 -5.49 -3.31 -4.38
CA ALA A 45 -6.70 -3.98 -3.96
C ALA A 45 -6.99 -5.15 -4.90
N GLY A 46 -7.17 -6.34 -4.35
CA GLY A 46 -7.65 -7.52 -5.04
C GLY A 46 -9.08 -7.83 -4.61
N TYR A 47 -9.96 -8.09 -5.57
CA TYR A 47 -11.38 -8.36 -5.32
C TYR A 47 -11.73 -9.81 -5.63
N GLY A 48 -12.65 -10.38 -4.85
CA GLY A 48 -13.30 -11.64 -5.19
C GLY A 48 -14.05 -11.58 -6.52
N VAL A 49 -14.31 -12.74 -7.11
CA VAL A 49 -14.92 -12.88 -8.44
C VAL A 49 -16.40 -12.51 -8.43
N ARG A 50 -17.08 -12.69 -7.29
CA ARG A 50 -18.49 -12.32 -7.12
C ARG A 50 -18.64 -11.09 -6.24
N MET A 51 -19.68 -10.31 -6.52
CA MET A 51 -20.08 -9.18 -5.69
C MET A 51 -20.37 -9.64 -4.27
N GLY A 52 -19.83 -8.93 -3.27
CA GLY A 52 -19.98 -9.28 -1.85
C GLY A 52 -19.01 -10.33 -1.33
N GLU A 53 -18.00 -10.69 -2.11
CA GLU A 53 -16.90 -11.53 -1.64
C GLU A 53 -15.83 -10.71 -0.91
N VAL A 54 -14.78 -11.44 -0.52
CA VAL A 54 -13.63 -10.96 0.20
C VAL A 54 -12.77 -10.06 -0.70
N SER A 55 -12.26 -8.95 -0.15
CA SER A 55 -11.21 -8.16 -0.78
C SER A 55 -9.92 -8.20 0.04
N VAL A 56 -8.79 -7.98 -0.63
CA VAL A 56 -7.49 -7.85 0.00
C VAL A 56 -6.90 -6.49 -0.37
N LEU A 57 -6.48 -5.72 0.63
CA LEU A 57 -5.80 -4.44 0.48
C LEU A 57 -4.36 -4.56 0.94
N LEU A 58 -3.44 -4.45 -0.01
CA LEU A 58 -2.01 -4.30 0.21
C LEU A 58 -1.67 -2.82 0.27
N THR A 59 -0.94 -2.36 1.29
CA THR A 59 -0.51 -0.97 1.41
C THR A 59 0.99 -0.90 1.68
N ARG A 60 1.69 -0.06 0.92
CA ARG A 60 3.10 0.26 1.13
C ARG A 60 3.32 1.76 1.10
N ASN A 61 3.88 2.31 2.17
CA ASN A 61 4.30 3.71 2.21
C ASN A 61 5.58 3.93 1.38
N ALA A 62 5.76 5.16 0.90
CA ALA A 62 6.97 5.60 0.20
C ALA A 62 8.12 5.77 1.20
N GLY A 63 9.35 5.54 0.73
CA GLY A 63 10.56 5.57 1.55
C GLY A 63 11.26 4.21 1.61
N SER A 64 12.52 4.24 2.06
CA SER A 64 13.31 3.06 2.37
C SER A 64 12.74 2.33 3.59
N GLU A 65 12.92 1.01 3.64
CA GLU A 65 12.53 0.17 4.79
C GLU A 65 11.03 0.20 5.18
N GLN A 66 10.17 0.73 4.30
CA GLN A 66 8.72 0.67 4.50
C GLN A 66 8.21 -0.74 4.23
N HIS A 67 7.56 -1.31 5.25
CA HIS A 67 6.98 -2.64 5.18
C HIS A 67 5.65 -2.61 4.44
N LEU A 68 5.37 -3.69 3.72
CA LEU A 68 4.05 -3.92 3.13
C LEU A 68 3.11 -4.44 4.21
N THR A 69 1.91 -3.89 4.29
CA THR A 69 0.83 -4.42 5.13
C THR A 69 -0.29 -4.98 4.26
N ALA A 70 -0.97 -6.01 4.74
CA ALA A 70 -2.10 -6.61 4.06
C ALA A 70 -3.30 -6.73 5.01
N THR A 71 -4.44 -6.25 4.54
CA THR A 71 -5.73 -6.37 5.24
C THR A 71 -6.72 -7.09 4.33
N VAL A 72 -7.48 -8.00 4.90
CA VAL A 72 -8.60 -8.70 4.26
C VAL A 72 -9.89 -8.10 4.77
N THR A 73 -10.81 -7.78 3.87
CA THR A 73 -12.16 -7.30 4.21
C THR A 73 -13.19 -8.30 3.74
N PHE A 74 -14.06 -8.74 4.65
CA PHE A 74 -15.23 -9.55 4.31
C PHE A 74 -16.44 -8.62 4.19
N ALA A 75 -17.05 -8.58 3.00
CA ALA A 75 -18.19 -7.70 2.77
C ALA A 75 -19.45 -8.20 3.51
N GLN A 76 -20.03 -7.36 4.35
CA GLN A 76 -21.29 -7.62 5.07
C GLN A 76 -22.48 -7.08 4.25
N ILE A 77 -22.77 -7.70 3.10
CA ILE A 77 -23.82 -7.18 2.18
C ILE A 77 -25.22 -7.63 2.61
N GLU A 78 -25.38 -8.92 2.94
CA GLU A 78 -26.70 -9.49 3.27
C GLU A 78 -26.87 -9.77 4.76
N HIS A 79 -25.79 -10.13 5.44
CA HIS A 79 -25.77 -10.48 6.87
C HIS A 79 -24.48 -9.99 7.51
N ASP A 80 -24.58 -9.60 8.78
CA ASP A 80 -23.42 -9.26 9.59
C ASP A 80 -22.59 -10.52 9.89
N ILE A 81 -21.27 -10.34 9.97
CA ILE A 81 -20.35 -11.39 10.42
C ILE A 81 -20.45 -11.43 11.95
N PRO A 82 -20.72 -12.60 12.57
CA PRO A 82 -20.72 -12.72 14.02
C PRO A 82 -19.38 -12.29 14.61
N ALA A 83 -19.41 -11.54 15.72
CA ALA A 83 -18.20 -10.95 16.35
C ALA A 83 -17.16 -11.99 16.83
N ASP A 84 -17.54 -13.26 16.98
CA ASP A 84 -16.68 -14.38 17.35
C ASP A 84 -16.16 -15.19 16.16
N SER A 85 -16.40 -14.72 14.94
CA SER A 85 -15.96 -15.38 13.72
C SER A 85 -14.44 -15.33 13.57
N THR A 86 -13.85 -16.45 13.15
CA THR A 86 -12.44 -16.56 12.80
C THR A 86 -12.28 -16.81 11.31
N ALA A 87 -11.20 -16.29 10.73
CA ALA A 87 -10.82 -16.56 9.34
C ALA A 87 -9.43 -17.23 9.28
N SER A 88 -9.21 -18.07 8.28
CA SER A 88 -7.89 -18.62 7.96
C SER A 88 -7.54 -18.42 6.48
N LEU A 89 -6.25 -18.36 6.19
CA LEU A 89 -5.73 -18.16 4.85
C LEU A 89 -5.34 -19.48 4.22
N LEU A 90 -6.01 -19.84 3.12
CA LEU A 90 -5.58 -20.92 2.24
C LEU A 90 -5.15 -20.34 0.89
N ILE A 91 -4.00 -20.77 0.37
CA ILE A 91 -3.55 -20.40 -0.98
C ILE A 91 -3.03 -21.63 -1.71
N ASP A 92 -3.66 -21.98 -2.83
CA ASP A 92 -3.43 -23.20 -3.62
C ASP A 92 -3.48 -24.45 -2.73
N ASP A 93 -4.57 -24.62 -1.99
CA ASP A 93 -4.85 -25.71 -1.04
C ASP A 93 -3.86 -25.84 0.14
N ARG A 94 -2.91 -24.90 0.28
CA ARG A 94 -2.01 -24.82 1.43
C ARG A 94 -2.55 -23.87 2.49
N ASP A 95 -2.66 -24.37 3.71
CA ASP A 95 -3.06 -23.60 4.88
C ASP A 95 -1.87 -22.77 5.43
N PHE A 96 -2.12 -21.47 5.65
CA PHE A 96 -1.21 -20.49 6.25
C PHE A 96 -1.70 -19.99 7.62
N GLY A 97 -2.72 -20.64 8.18
CA GLY A 97 -3.20 -20.40 9.53
C GLY A 97 -4.25 -19.29 9.64
N ALA A 98 -4.60 -18.98 10.89
CA ALA A 98 -5.61 -17.98 11.23
C ALA A 98 -5.13 -16.56 10.88
N LEU A 99 -6.08 -15.70 10.52
CA LEU A 99 -5.86 -14.27 10.33
C LEU A 99 -6.07 -13.52 11.65
N ASP A 100 -5.35 -12.42 11.83
CA ASP A 100 -5.51 -11.53 12.99
C ASP A 100 -6.78 -10.68 12.83
N ALA A 101 -7.81 -10.86 13.64
CA ALA A 101 -8.97 -9.98 13.62
C ALA A 101 -8.59 -8.55 14.03
N LEU A 102 -8.99 -7.56 13.23
CA LEU A 102 -8.87 -6.13 13.55
C LEU A 102 -10.21 -5.59 14.07
N ASP A 103 -11.30 -5.99 13.42
CA ASP A 103 -12.69 -5.74 13.79
C ASP A 103 -13.59 -6.85 13.19
N ASP A 104 -14.90 -6.68 13.27
CA ASP A 104 -15.90 -7.68 12.83
C ASP A 104 -15.82 -8.05 11.34
N SER A 105 -15.16 -7.23 10.51
CA SER A 105 -15.10 -7.42 9.05
C SER A 105 -13.69 -7.34 8.46
N HIS A 106 -12.72 -6.86 9.23
CA HIS A 106 -11.33 -6.69 8.80
C HIS A 106 -10.39 -7.63 9.54
N PHE A 107 -9.52 -8.28 8.78
CA PHE A 107 -8.48 -9.16 9.29
C PHE A 107 -7.13 -8.75 8.72
N ARG A 108 -6.07 -8.82 9.52
CA ARG A 108 -4.70 -8.55 9.10
C ARG A 108 -3.98 -9.86 8.78
N LEU A 109 -3.19 -9.84 7.71
CA LEU A 109 -2.22 -10.88 7.43
C LEU A 109 -0.90 -10.54 8.12
N ASP A 110 -0.26 -11.54 8.71
CA ASP A 110 1.11 -11.40 9.21
C ASP A 110 2.13 -11.29 8.04
N SER A 111 3.42 -11.16 8.38
CA SER A 111 4.49 -11.03 7.37
C SER A 111 4.65 -12.24 6.47
N ASP A 112 4.46 -13.45 7.01
CA ASP A 112 4.66 -14.70 6.29
C ASP A 112 3.49 -14.95 5.34
N GLN A 113 2.27 -14.73 5.83
CA GLN A 113 1.02 -14.73 5.06
C GLN A 113 1.05 -13.69 3.93
N THR A 114 1.47 -12.46 4.24
CA THR A 114 1.60 -11.38 3.23
C THR A 114 2.62 -11.76 2.16
N THR A 115 3.78 -12.31 2.56
CA THR A 115 4.81 -12.74 1.62
C THR A 115 4.31 -13.88 0.74
N ALA A 116 3.57 -14.83 1.30
CA ALA A 116 3.01 -15.97 0.55
C ALA A 116 1.99 -15.54 -0.51
N LEU A 117 1.21 -14.48 -0.24
CA LEU A 117 0.26 -13.94 -1.20
C LEU A 117 0.94 -13.32 -2.43
N LEU A 118 2.09 -12.67 -2.24
CA LEU A 118 2.83 -12.00 -3.33
C LEU A 118 3.59 -12.95 -4.26
N GLN A 119 3.77 -14.21 -3.87
CA GLN A 119 4.54 -15.21 -4.63
C GLN A 119 3.69 -15.95 -5.67
N ARG A 120 2.47 -15.48 -5.95
CA ARG A 120 1.53 -16.08 -6.90
C ARG A 120 1.61 -15.45 -8.28
#